data_AF-A0A7Y5W863-F1
#
_entry.id   AF-A0A7Y5W863-F1
#
_cell.length_a   1.000
_cell.length_b   1.000
_cell.length_c   1.000
_cell.angle_alpha   90.00
_cell.angle_beta   90.00
_cell.angle_gamma   90.00
#
_symmetry.space_group_name_H-M   'P 1'
#
loop_
_entity.id
_entity.type
_entity.pdbx_description
1 polymer ?
#
loop_
_entity_poly.entity_id
_entity_poly.type
_entity_poly.pdbx_seq_one_letter_code
_entity_poly.pdbx_strand_id
1 'polypeptide(L)'
;NTNQCRDVKDWFQWYAREWNVPCVGVHTPRAIGDLDEPLVKYVAGQIEDLVAPLEEIAGVRFDIDRLREFVKISRQCTVLWKAVIETAANVPSPISFFDETIQMGPAVVLRGETSANDYYRLLLDELNQRVKDGVAAVQGERLRVYWEGMPIWGKLRDLSSQFLALATCVVASTYCNSWIFEDLDPADPFQSMARAYSGIFICRSEDYKERYIQRMVEQFRVDGILFHDAKTCPNNSNCRYEMPQRLQRTLGKPFLVVNGDLNDLRLYSEEQTRTNIEAFAEQLQGA
;
A
#
# COMPACT_ATOMS: atom_id res chain seq x y z
N ASN A 1 -7.46 14.01 11.36
CA ASN A 1 -7.53 12.63 10.87
C ASN A 1 -7.68 12.79 9.38
N THR A 2 -6.90 12.05 8.60
CA THR A 2 -6.85 12.02 7.14
C THR A 2 -6.24 10.65 6.82
N ASN A 3 -7.09 9.66 7.14
CA ASN A 3 -7.07 8.20 7.05
C ASN A 3 -5.79 7.38 7.33
N GLN A 4 -4.61 7.96 7.52
CA GLN A 4 -3.38 7.22 7.82
C GLN A 4 -3.22 6.96 9.33
N CYS A 5 -2.63 7.91 10.06
CA CYS A 5 -2.43 7.84 11.51
C CYS A 5 -2.83 9.13 12.21
N ARG A 6 -2.91 9.09 13.54
CA ARG A 6 -3.09 10.29 14.35
C ARG A 6 -1.91 11.25 14.17
N ASP A 7 -0.71 10.71 14.02
CA ASP A 7 0.52 11.50 13.96
C ASP A 7 0.51 12.48 12.77
N VAL A 8 -0.06 12.09 11.62
CA VAL A 8 -0.26 13.00 10.47
C VAL A 8 -1.09 14.22 10.86
N LYS A 9 -2.18 14.02 11.62
CA LYS A 9 -3.03 15.13 12.08
C LYS A 9 -2.22 16.06 12.99
N ASP A 10 -1.59 15.51 14.02
CA ASP A 10 -0.92 16.31 15.04
C ASP A 10 0.31 17.03 14.44
N TRP A 11 1.02 16.37 13.51
CA TRP A 11 2.11 16.93 12.71
C TRP A 11 1.64 18.13 11.86
N PHE A 12 0.62 17.95 11.03
CA PHE A 12 0.12 19.03 10.17
C PHE A 12 -0.47 20.19 10.98
N GLN A 13 -1.14 19.89 12.10
CA GLN A 13 -1.64 20.92 13.01
C GLN A 13 -0.53 21.75 13.65
N TRP A 14 0.65 21.17 13.90
CA TRP A 14 1.80 21.94 14.37
C TRP A 14 2.25 22.94 13.30
N TYR A 15 2.50 22.49 12.07
CA TYR A 15 2.93 23.37 10.97
C TYR A 15 1.90 24.44 10.62
N ALA A 16 0.61 24.11 10.69
CA ALA A 16 -0.46 25.06 10.49
C ALA A 16 -0.40 26.23 11.49
N ARG A 17 -0.04 25.97 12.75
CA ARG A 17 0.16 27.02 13.76
C ARG A 17 1.45 27.81 13.50
N GLU A 18 2.55 27.13 13.18
CA GLU A 18 3.84 27.78 12.93
C GLU A 18 3.80 28.72 11.72
N TRP A 19 3.05 28.35 10.68
CA TRP A 19 2.97 29.11 9.44
C TRP A 19 1.69 29.93 9.31
N ASN A 20 0.79 29.88 10.30
CA ASN A 20 -0.51 30.54 10.28
C ASN A 20 -1.31 30.25 9.00
N VAL A 21 -1.41 28.96 8.65
CA VAL A 21 -2.15 28.48 7.46
C VAL A 21 -3.28 27.52 7.88
N PRO A 22 -4.37 27.42 7.09
CA PRO A 22 -5.46 26.49 7.38
C PRO A 22 -4.98 25.02 7.41
N CYS A 23 -5.51 24.23 8.35
CA CYS A 23 -5.34 22.78 8.39
C CYS A 23 -6.70 22.11 8.19
N VAL A 24 -6.96 21.63 6.98
CA VAL A 24 -8.22 20.97 6.61
C VAL A 24 -8.01 19.47 6.39
N GLY A 25 -9.06 18.66 6.55
CA GLY A 25 -8.96 17.21 6.41
C GLY A 25 -10.25 16.47 6.79
N VAL A 26 -10.23 15.14 6.65
CA VAL A 26 -11.42 14.29 6.76
C VAL A 26 -11.27 13.27 7.88
N HIS A 27 -12.20 13.26 8.83
CA HIS A 27 -12.22 12.26 9.88
C HIS A 27 -12.87 10.95 9.43
N THR A 28 -12.01 9.98 9.12
CA THR A 28 -12.41 8.59 8.82
C THR A 28 -12.30 7.72 10.08
N PRO A 29 -13.38 7.07 10.54
CA PRO A 29 -13.31 6.07 11.60
C PRO A 29 -12.25 4.98 11.34
N ARG A 30 -11.81 4.30 12.41
CA ARG A 30 -10.76 3.27 12.36
C ARG A 30 -11.29 1.93 12.85
N ALA A 31 -10.55 0.87 12.54
CA ALA A 31 -10.91 -0.51 12.86
C ALA A 31 -12.29 -0.89 12.31
N ILE A 32 -12.62 -0.37 11.11
CA ILE A 32 -13.92 -0.56 10.48
C ILE A 32 -13.99 -1.98 9.90
N GLY A 33 -15.07 -2.68 10.22
CA GLY A 33 -15.47 -3.93 9.55
C GLY A 33 -15.89 -3.65 8.11
N ASP A 34 -17.05 -4.14 7.69
CA ASP A 34 -17.62 -3.77 6.39
C ASP A 34 -18.08 -2.31 6.39
N LEU A 35 -17.97 -1.65 5.23
CA LEU A 35 -18.44 -0.28 5.07
C LEU A 35 -19.97 -0.27 5.04
N ASP A 36 -20.58 0.58 5.85
CA ASP A 36 -22.02 0.82 5.82
C ASP A 36 -22.35 2.19 5.19
N GLU A 37 -23.60 2.36 4.75
CA GLU A 37 -24.04 3.62 4.15
C GLU A 37 -23.96 4.83 5.10
N PRO A 38 -24.33 4.72 6.40
CA PRO A 38 -24.20 5.85 7.33
C PRO A 38 -22.77 6.39 7.43
N LEU A 39 -21.78 5.51 7.56
CA LEU A 39 -20.37 5.87 7.59
C LEU A 39 -19.95 6.59 6.30
N VAL A 40 -20.33 6.04 5.15
CA VAL A 40 -19.97 6.62 3.85
C VAL A 40 -20.62 7.99 3.68
N LYS A 41 -21.91 8.15 4.03
CA LYS A 41 -22.59 9.45 4.01
C LYS A 41 -21.91 10.47 4.94
N TYR A 42 -21.50 10.05 6.13
CA TYR A 42 -20.76 10.91 7.08
C TYR A 42 -19.41 11.37 6.53
N VAL A 43 -18.63 10.47 5.92
CA VAL A 43 -17.34 10.82 5.32
C VAL A 43 -17.52 11.65 4.05
N ALA A 44 -18.53 11.36 3.22
CA ALA A 44 -18.85 12.11 2.02
C ALA A 44 -19.22 13.56 2.34
N GLY A 45 -20.06 13.77 3.36
CA GLY A 45 -20.41 15.12 3.83
C GLY A 45 -19.18 15.91 4.27
N GLN A 46 -18.24 15.28 4.98
CA GLN A 46 -16.97 15.94 5.34
C GLN A 46 -16.11 16.29 4.12
N ILE A 47 -16.09 15.46 3.07
CA ILE A 47 -15.36 15.76 1.82
C ILE A 47 -16.03 16.92 1.09
N GLU A 48 -17.36 16.95 1.03
CA GLU A 48 -18.13 18.05 0.43
C GLU A 48 -17.94 19.36 1.21
N ASP A 49 -17.88 19.31 2.55
CA ASP A 49 -17.61 20.46 3.41
C ASP A 49 -16.20 21.05 3.18
N LEU A 50 -15.26 20.32 2.56
CA LEU A 50 -13.97 20.87 2.16
C LEU A 50 -14.06 21.83 0.97
N VAL A 51 -15.16 21.82 0.20
CA VAL A 51 -15.30 22.65 -1.00
C VAL A 51 -15.16 24.13 -0.66
N ALA A 52 -15.94 24.64 0.30
CA ALA A 52 -15.92 26.06 0.67
C ALA A 52 -14.53 26.57 1.11
N PRO A 53 -13.82 25.94 2.06
CA PRO A 53 -12.47 26.39 2.43
C PRO A 53 -11.46 26.22 1.29
N LEU A 54 -11.59 25.20 0.44
CA LEU A 54 -10.70 25.03 -0.71
C LEU A 54 -10.94 26.09 -1.80
N GLU A 55 -12.18 26.51 -2.03
CA GLU A 55 -12.48 27.64 -2.93
C GLU A 55 -11.81 28.93 -2.44
N GLU A 56 -11.88 29.19 -1.13
CA GLU A 56 -11.25 30.38 -0.51
C GLU A 56 -9.72 30.33 -0.66
N ILE A 57 -9.11 29.18 -0.38
CA ILE A 57 -7.65 28.99 -0.48
C ILE A 57 -7.17 29.09 -1.93
N ALA A 58 -7.87 28.44 -2.86
CA ALA A 58 -7.45 28.36 -4.26
C ALA A 58 -7.86 29.59 -5.09
N GLY A 59 -8.80 30.41 -4.61
CA GLY A 59 -9.32 31.57 -5.32
C GLY A 59 -10.12 31.22 -6.58
N VAL A 60 -10.60 29.98 -6.68
CA VAL A 60 -11.37 29.47 -7.84
C VAL A 60 -12.65 28.80 -7.36
N ARG A 61 -13.72 28.95 -8.14
CA ARG A 61 -14.99 28.29 -7.85
C ARG A 61 -14.95 26.81 -8.20
N PHE A 62 -15.62 26.02 -7.37
CA PHE A 62 -15.82 24.61 -7.54
C PHE A 62 -16.71 24.33 -8.74
N ASP A 63 -16.31 23.32 -9.51
CA ASP A 63 -17.01 22.84 -10.67
C ASP A 63 -17.14 21.32 -10.53
N ILE A 64 -18.39 20.87 -10.38
CA ILE A 64 -18.69 19.45 -10.19
C ILE A 64 -18.26 18.62 -11.39
N ASP A 65 -18.38 19.13 -12.62
CA ASP A 65 -18.01 18.37 -13.83
C ASP A 65 -16.49 18.22 -13.94
N ARG A 66 -15.72 19.23 -13.48
CA ARG A 66 -14.27 19.08 -13.32
C ARG A 66 -13.92 18.04 -12.26
N LEU A 67 -14.60 18.02 -11.12
CA LEU A 67 -14.38 16.97 -10.11
C LEU A 67 -14.66 15.58 -10.69
N ARG A 68 -15.75 15.40 -11.44
CA ARG A 68 -16.08 14.13 -12.10
C ARG A 68 -14.96 13.69 -13.04
N GLU A 69 -14.40 14.59 -13.85
CA GLU A 69 -13.28 14.23 -14.73
C GLU A 69 -12.03 13.82 -13.93
N PHE A 70 -11.67 14.53 -12.86
CA PHE A 70 -10.55 14.15 -12.00
C PHE A 70 -10.77 12.81 -11.28
N VAL A 71 -11.99 12.52 -10.84
CA VAL A 71 -12.34 11.20 -10.24
C VAL A 71 -12.21 10.09 -11.27
N LYS A 72 -12.66 10.31 -12.51
CA LYS A 72 -12.50 9.37 -13.62
C LYS A 72 -11.02 9.11 -13.93
N ILE A 73 -10.20 10.16 -14.03
CA ILE A 73 -8.74 10.02 -14.24
C ILE A 73 -8.11 9.24 -13.08
N SER A 74 -8.49 9.57 -11.84
CA SER A 74 -8.01 8.88 -10.63
C SER A 74 -8.38 7.40 -10.58
N ARG A 75 -9.59 7.06 -11.02
CA ARG A 75 -10.04 5.67 -11.15
C ARG A 75 -9.23 4.93 -12.22
N GLN A 76 -8.94 5.57 -13.34
CA GLN A 76 -8.09 4.95 -14.36
C GLN A 76 -6.68 4.67 -13.81
N CYS A 77 -6.08 5.63 -13.12
CA CYS A 77 -4.75 5.49 -12.51
C CYS A 77 -4.71 4.30 -11.55
N THR A 78 -5.72 4.17 -10.70
CA THR A 78 -5.75 3.13 -9.68
C THR A 78 -5.99 1.73 -10.25
N VAL A 79 -6.83 1.61 -11.29
CA VAL A 79 -7.04 0.34 -12.01
C VAL A 79 -5.77 -0.07 -12.76
N LEU A 80 -5.06 0.87 -13.38
CA LEU A 80 -3.79 0.59 -14.04
C LEU A 80 -2.71 0.18 -13.04
N TRP A 81 -2.61 0.86 -11.90
CA TRP A 81 -1.69 0.48 -10.82
C TRP A 81 -1.98 -0.92 -10.28
N LYS A 82 -3.26 -1.25 -10.06
CA LYS A 82 -3.69 -2.62 -9.69
C LYS A 82 -3.24 -3.65 -10.74
N ALA A 83 -3.42 -3.36 -12.02
CA ALA A 83 -2.98 -4.29 -13.07
C ALA A 83 -1.45 -4.48 -13.07
N VAL A 84 -0.67 -3.42 -12.79
CA VAL A 84 0.80 -3.48 -12.67
C VAL A 84 1.22 -4.43 -11.55
N ILE A 85 0.71 -4.25 -10.34
CA ILE A 85 1.07 -5.11 -9.19
C ILE A 85 0.56 -6.55 -9.37
N GLU A 86 -0.59 -6.74 -10.00
CA GLU A 86 -1.14 -8.09 -10.25
C GLU A 86 -0.29 -8.89 -11.24
N THR A 87 0.56 -8.24 -12.06
CA THR A 87 1.55 -8.97 -12.88
C THR A 87 2.52 -9.79 -12.03
N ALA A 88 2.75 -9.40 -10.77
CA ALA A 88 3.62 -10.13 -9.86
C ALA A 88 3.08 -11.51 -9.48
N ALA A 89 1.79 -11.80 -9.73
CA ALA A 89 1.21 -13.13 -9.57
C ALA A 89 1.73 -14.16 -10.61
N ASN A 90 2.35 -13.71 -11.72
CA ASN A 90 3.02 -14.60 -12.66
C ASN A 90 4.19 -15.34 -12.00
N VAL A 91 4.49 -16.55 -12.47
CA VAL A 91 5.62 -17.35 -11.99
C VAL A 91 6.53 -17.69 -13.18
N PRO A 92 7.78 -17.20 -13.23
CA PRO A 92 8.38 -16.25 -12.29
C PRO A 92 7.80 -14.83 -12.41
N SER A 93 7.89 -14.03 -11.35
CA SER A 93 7.35 -12.68 -11.32
C SER A 93 8.17 -11.72 -12.21
N PRO A 94 7.53 -10.84 -13.02
CA PRO A 94 8.25 -9.84 -13.81
C PRO A 94 8.67 -8.62 -12.98
N ILE A 95 8.15 -8.46 -11.76
CA ILE A 95 8.40 -7.31 -10.87
C ILE A 95 8.54 -7.78 -9.42
N SER A 96 9.28 -7.05 -8.60
CA SER A 96 9.36 -7.30 -7.16
C SER A 96 8.78 -6.13 -6.37
N PHE A 97 8.44 -6.37 -5.09
CA PHE A 97 8.09 -5.32 -4.13
C PHE A 97 9.06 -4.14 -4.13
N PHE A 98 10.37 -4.41 -4.28
CA PHE A 98 11.38 -3.34 -4.29
C PHE A 98 11.22 -2.42 -5.51
N ASP A 99 10.86 -2.97 -6.67
CA ASP A 99 10.50 -2.18 -7.83
C ASP A 99 9.19 -1.43 -7.57
N GLU A 100 8.15 -2.13 -7.08
CA GLU A 100 6.84 -1.55 -6.79
C GLU A 100 6.90 -0.34 -5.86
N THR A 101 7.78 -0.36 -4.84
CA THR A 101 7.98 0.78 -3.93
C THR A 101 8.47 2.05 -4.63
N ILE A 102 9.11 1.91 -5.79
CA ILE A 102 9.50 3.05 -6.64
C ILE A 102 8.37 3.38 -7.61
N GLN A 103 7.81 2.35 -8.25
CA GLN A 103 6.79 2.48 -9.30
C GLN A 103 5.44 3.02 -8.79
N MET A 104 5.17 2.94 -7.49
CA MET A 104 3.96 3.50 -6.88
C MET A 104 3.91 5.03 -6.85
N GLY A 105 5.03 5.73 -7.08
CA GLY A 105 5.13 7.19 -6.96
C GLY A 105 4.00 7.96 -7.66
N PRO A 106 3.72 7.72 -8.96
CA PRO A 106 2.64 8.40 -9.67
C PRO A 106 1.25 8.18 -9.05
N ALA A 107 0.92 6.97 -8.58
CA ALA A 107 -0.35 6.68 -7.91
C ALA A 107 -0.51 7.44 -6.58
N VAL A 108 0.60 7.79 -5.92
CA VAL A 108 0.60 8.59 -4.68
C VAL A 108 0.41 10.08 -4.99
N VAL A 109 1.26 10.66 -5.85
CA VAL A 109 1.39 12.11 -6.01
C VAL A 109 0.70 12.70 -7.25
N LEU A 110 0.37 11.89 -8.26
CA LEU A 110 -0.14 12.33 -9.56
C LEU A 110 -1.44 11.61 -9.98
N ARG A 111 -2.17 11.02 -9.02
CA ARG A 111 -3.33 10.16 -9.31
C ARG A 111 -4.41 10.83 -10.17
N GLY A 112 -4.62 12.14 -10.00
CA GLY A 112 -5.58 12.92 -10.79
C GLY A 112 -5.05 13.40 -12.14
N GLU A 113 -3.83 13.02 -12.53
CA GLU A 113 -3.17 13.48 -13.76
C GLU A 113 -3.15 12.39 -14.83
N THR A 114 -3.37 12.76 -16.09
CA THR A 114 -3.34 11.81 -17.21
C THR A 114 -1.93 11.23 -17.45
N SER A 115 -0.88 11.95 -17.08
CA SER A 115 0.51 11.50 -17.18
C SER A 115 0.78 10.26 -16.32
N ALA A 116 0.12 10.10 -15.17
CA ALA A 116 0.22 8.88 -14.36
C ALA A 116 -0.41 7.68 -15.09
N ASN A 117 -1.51 7.91 -15.82
CA ASN A 117 -2.15 6.86 -16.62
C ASN A 117 -1.25 6.43 -17.79
N ASP A 118 -0.64 7.39 -18.48
CA ASP A 118 0.27 7.09 -19.60
C ASP A 118 1.50 6.32 -19.11
N TYR A 119 2.04 6.71 -17.95
CA TYR A 119 3.11 5.99 -17.28
C TYR A 119 2.73 4.54 -16.98
N TYR A 120 1.59 4.31 -16.32
CA TYR A 120 1.21 2.96 -15.93
C TYR A 120 0.80 2.07 -17.11
N ARG A 121 0.28 2.62 -18.20
CA ARG A 121 0.08 1.85 -19.44
C ARG A 121 1.40 1.36 -20.00
N LEU A 122 2.39 2.25 -20.11
CA LEU A 122 3.73 1.89 -20.59
C LEU A 122 4.36 0.82 -19.70
N LEU A 123 4.33 1.01 -18.38
CA LEU A 123 4.88 0.05 -17.43
C LEU A 123 4.16 -1.31 -17.52
N LEU A 124 2.83 -1.31 -17.58
CA LEU A 124 2.04 -2.54 -17.70
C LEU A 124 2.36 -3.29 -19.00
N ASP A 125 2.51 -2.58 -20.12
CA ASP A 125 2.90 -3.17 -21.39
C ASP A 125 4.29 -3.81 -21.31
N GLU A 126 5.25 -3.13 -20.67
CA GLU A 126 6.60 -3.67 -20.44
C GLU A 126 6.57 -4.93 -19.56
N LEU A 127 5.84 -4.91 -18.45
CA LEU A 127 5.72 -6.06 -17.55
C LEU A 127 5.04 -7.24 -18.23
N ASN A 128 3.99 -7.00 -19.00
CA ASN A 128 3.34 -8.04 -19.80
C ASN A 128 4.28 -8.61 -20.86
N GLN A 129 5.13 -7.78 -21.46
CA GLN A 129 6.14 -8.24 -22.41
C GLN A 129 7.21 -9.09 -21.71
N ARG A 130 7.68 -8.66 -20.53
CA ARG A 130 8.60 -9.45 -19.69
C ARG A 130 8.01 -10.81 -19.34
N VAL A 131 6.72 -10.89 -19.00
CA VAL A 131 6.02 -12.16 -18.77
C VAL A 131 6.06 -13.05 -20.01
N LYS A 132 5.74 -12.51 -21.20
CA LYS A 132 5.77 -13.27 -22.47
C LYS A 132 7.18 -13.79 -22.80
N ASP A 133 8.20 -12.97 -22.52
CA ASP A 133 9.59 -13.28 -22.83
C ASP A 133 10.29 -14.10 -21.74
N GLY A 134 9.60 -14.40 -20.63
CA GLY A 134 10.16 -15.14 -19.50
C GLY A 134 11.19 -14.36 -18.68
N VAL A 135 11.17 -13.03 -18.73
CA VAL A 135 12.11 -12.15 -18.02
C VAL A 135 11.64 -11.91 -16.58
N ALA A 136 12.19 -12.69 -15.65
CA ALA A 136 11.93 -12.57 -14.21
C ALA A 136 12.60 -11.33 -13.58
N ALA A 137 12.00 -10.79 -12.52
CA ALA A 137 12.64 -9.83 -11.61
C ALA A 137 13.75 -10.51 -10.78
N VAL A 138 13.50 -11.74 -10.33
CA VAL A 138 14.49 -12.59 -9.66
C VAL A 138 14.79 -13.78 -10.56
N GLN A 139 15.99 -13.79 -11.14
CA GLN A 139 16.41 -14.88 -12.02
C GLN A 139 16.51 -16.19 -11.23
N GLY A 140 15.81 -17.23 -11.71
CA GLY A 140 15.73 -18.51 -11.01
C GLY A 140 14.86 -18.48 -9.75
N GLU A 141 13.88 -17.58 -9.66
CA GLU A 141 12.89 -17.50 -8.56
C GLU A 141 12.46 -18.88 -8.05
N ARG A 142 12.77 -19.16 -6.78
CA ARG A 142 12.45 -20.41 -6.07
C ARG A 142 11.41 -20.23 -4.98
N LEU A 143 11.41 -19.07 -4.35
CA LEU A 143 10.56 -18.76 -3.20
C LEU A 143 9.84 -17.43 -3.42
N ARG A 144 8.63 -17.32 -2.86
CA ARG A 144 7.78 -16.14 -2.97
C ARG A 144 7.37 -15.66 -1.59
N VAL A 145 7.65 -14.40 -1.28
CA VAL A 145 7.39 -13.80 0.04
C VAL A 145 6.40 -12.65 -0.08
N TYR A 146 5.50 -12.54 0.89
CA TYR A 146 4.66 -11.36 1.10
C TYR A 146 5.33 -10.41 2.09
N TRP A 147 5.45 -9.13 1.75
CA TRP A 147 5.98 -8.10 2.65
C TRP A 147 4.84 -7.32 3.30
N GLU A 148 4.65 -7.54 4.60
CA GLU A 148 3.68 -6.81 5.40
C GLU A 148 4.33 -5.63 6.14
N GLY A 149 3.76 -4.44 5.97
CA GLY A 149 4.26 -3.20 6.56
C GLY A 149 5.00 -2.28 5.59
N MET A 150 5.48 -1.15 6.11
CA MET A 150 6.20 -0.14 5.31
C MET A 150 7.55 -0.70 4.81
N PRO A 151 8.11 -0.20 3.70
CA PRO A 151 9.50 -0.46 3.34
C PRO A 151 10.49 0.16 4.34
N ILE A 152 11.70 -0.41 4.40
CA ILE A 152 12.87 0.21 5.06
C ILE A 152 13.63 0.98 3.97
N TRP A 153 13.27 2.25 3.77
CA TRP A 153 13.69 3.03 2.59
C TRP A 153 15.21 3.10 2.43
N GLY A 154 15.95 3.28 3.53
CA GLY A 154 17.41 3.33 3.51
C GLY A 154 18.10 1.99 3.22
N LYS A 155 17.34 0.89 3.08
CA LYS A 155 17.86 -0.48 2.89
C LYS A 155 17.27 -1.23 1.70
N LEU A 156 16.53 -0.55 0.81
CA LEU A 156 15.92 -1.22 -0.36
C LEU A 156 16.94 -1.94 -1.24
N ARG A 157 18.12 -1.33 -1.50
CA ARG A 157 19.18 -1.97 -2.28
C ARG A 157 19.74 -3.21 -1.58
N ASP A 158 20.03 -3.11 -0.29
CA ASP A 158 20.66 -4.20 0.46
C ASP A 158 19.69 -5.38 0.57
N LEU A 159 18.42 -5.11 0.90
CA LEU A 159 17.36 -6.11 0.99
C LEU A 159 17.07 -6.73 -0.37
N SER A 160 16.91 -5.94 -1.44
CA SER A 160 16.68 -6.49 -2.79
C SER A 160 17.83 -7.38 -3.25
N SER A 161 19.08 -6.98 -2.99
CA SER A 161 20.27 -7.78 -3.32
C SER A 161 20.30 -9.09 -2.53
N GLN A 162 19.91 -9.07 -1.26
CA GLN A 162 19.83 -10.27 -0.43
C GLN A 162 18.76 -11.24 -0.94
N PHE A 163 17.53 -10.75 -1.18
CA PHE A 163 16.44 -11.57 -1.72
C PHE A 163 16.78 -12.15 -3.10
N LEU A 164 17.44 -11.37 -3.96
CA LEU A 164 17.96 -11.86 -5.24
C LEU A 164 18.99 -12.99 -5.06
N ALA A 165 19.95 -12.83 -4.14
CA ALA A 165 20.96 -13.86 -3.86
C ALA A 165 20.36 -15.16 -3.30
N LEU A 166 19.24 -15.05 -2.58
CA LEU A 166 18.47 -16.19 -2.06
C LEU A 166 17.51 -16.79 -3.11
N ALA A 167 17.47 -16.26 -4.34
CA ALA A 167 16.50 -16.62 -5.37
C ALA A 167 15.04 -16.51 -4.89
N THR A 168 14.75 -15.51 -4.06
CA THR A 168 13.44 -15.29 -3.45
C THR A 168 12.84 -13.99 -3.97
N CYS A 169 11.65 -14.04 -4.57
CA CYS A 169 10.94 -12.84 -4.99
C CYS A 169 9.97 -12.38 -3.89
N VAL A 170 9.99 -11.10 -3.55
CA VAL A 170 8.94 -10.48 -2.74
C VAL A 170 7.87 -10.00 -3.70
N VAL A 171 6.69 -10.63 -3.69
CA VAL A 171 5.74 -10.59 -4.83
C VAL A 171 4.47 -9.79 -4.55
N ALA A 172 4.25 -9.38 -3.30
CA ALA A 172 3.12 -8.56 -2.94
C ALA A 172 3.36 -7.86 -1.60
N SER A 173 2.70 -6.72 -1.41
CA SER A 173 2.71 -5.98 -0.15
C SER A 173 1.42 -5.18 0.05
N THR A 174 0.93 -5.13 1.28
CA THR A 174 -0.15 -4.23 1.68
C THR A 174 0.20 -2.77 1.35
N TYR A 175 1.47 -2.38 1.48
CA TYR A 175 1.90 -1.00 1.27
C TYR A 175 1.70 -0.54 -0.18
N CYS A 176 2.18 -1.33 -1.13
CA CYS A 176 2.01 -1.06 -2.56
C CYS A 176 0.54 -1.15 -2.98
N ASN A 177 -0.23 -2.05 -2.36
CA ASN A 177 -1.66 -2.20 -2.63
C ASN A 177 -2.54 -1.09 -2.02
N SER A 178 -2.00 -0.27 -1.12
CA SER A 178 -2.77 0.77 -0.38
C SER A 178 -3.29 1.91 -1.27
N TRP A 179 -2.86 1.98 -2.52
CA TRP A 179 -3.22 3.03 -3.49
C TRP A 179 -4.22 2.53 -4.56
N ILE A 180 -4.92 1.44 -4.25
CA ILE A 180 -6.00 0.87 -5.06
C ILE A 180 -7.35 1.38 -4.54
N PHE A 181 -8.06 2.16 -5.35
CA PHE A 181 -9.27 2.90 -5.02
C PHE A 181 -10.39 2.59 -6.04
N GLU A 182 -10.69 1.31 -6.25
CA GLU A 182 -11.64 0.87 -7.29
C GLU A 182 -13.07 1.40 -7.11
N ASP A 183 -13.43 1.78 -5.89
CA ASP A 183 -14.73 2.37 -5.55
C ASP A 183 -14.95 3.77 -6.17
N LEU A 184 -13.90 4.44 -6.66
CA LEU A 184 -14.02 5.76 -7.29
C LEU A 184 -14.99 5.72 -8.48
N ASP A 185 -15.96 6.63 -8.48
CA ASP A 185 -17.01 6.71 -9.50
C ASP A 185 -17.34 8.17 -9.84
N PRO A 186 -17.09 8.62 -11.08
CA PRO A 186 -17.43 9.98 -11.49
C PRO A 186 -18.95 10.25 -11.51
N ALA A 187 -19.81 9.23 -11.52
CA ALA A 187 -21.25 9.45 -11.43
C ALA A 187 -21.68 9.94 -10.02
N ASP A 188 -20.92 9.56 -8.98
CA ASP A 188 -21.20 9.87 -7.58
C ASP A 188 -19.89 10.22 -6.84
N PRO A 189 -19.27 11.38 -7.13
CA PRO A 189 -17.89 11.65 -6.76
C PRO A 189 -17.65 11.72 -5.24
N PHE A 190 -18.54 12.35 -4.48
CA PHE A 190 -18.34 12.49 -3.02
C PHE A 190 -18.49 11.15 -2.28
N GLN A 191 -19.55 10.38 -2.58
CA GLN A 191 -19.75 9.08 -1.94
C GLN A 191 -18.70 8.07 -2.37
N SER A 192 -18.32 8.05 -3.65
CA SER A 192 -17.30 7.12 -4.14
C SER A 192 -15.91 7.41 -3.55
N MET A 193 -15.53 8.68 -3.46
CA MET A 193 -14.33 9.09 -2.72
C MET A 193 -14.41 8.67 -1.26
N ALA A 194 -15.56 8.84 -0.59
CA ALA A 194 -15.74 8.41 0.78
C ALA A 194 -15.60 6.89 0.97
N ARG A 195 -16.16 6.06 0.06
CA ARG A 195 -15.99 4.60 0.07
C ARG A 195 -14.53 4.22 -0.11
N ALA A 196 -13.90 4.72 -1.17
CA ALA A 196 -12.50 4.47 -1.48
C ALA A 196 -11.58 4.85 -0.31
N TYR A 197 -11.76 6.06 0.24
CA TYR A 197 -10.92 6.62 1.31
C TYR A 197 -11.13 5.92 2.65
N SER A 198 -12.34 5.40 2.92
CA SER A 198 -12.66 4.64 4.14
C SER A 198 -12.32 3.15 4.02
N GLY A 199 -12.25 2.65 2.78
CA GLY A 199 -11.99 1.25 2.47
C GLY A 199 -10.53 0.83 2.61
N ILE A 200 -9.60 1.80 2.72
CA ILE A 200 -8.16 1.51 2.77
C ILE A 200 -7.77 0.61 3.93
N PHE A 201 -6.81 -0.27 3.70
CA PHE A 201 -6.42 -1.35 4.61
C PHE A 201 -6.14 -0.88 6.05
N ILE A 202 -5.43 0.24 6.23
CA ILE A 202 -5.05 0.76 7.56
C ILE A 202 -6.27 1.17 8.42
N CYS A 203 -7.39 1.52 7.78
CA CYS A 203 -8.63 1.89 8.47
C CYS A 203 -9.47 0.66 8.87
N ARG A 204 -9.15 -0.53 8.36
CA ARG A 204 -9.98 -1.73 8.53
C ARG A 204 -9.67 -2.48 9.82
N SER A 205 -10.63 -3.27 10.26
CA SER A 205 -10.52 -4.16 11.42
C SER A 205 -9.48 -5.25 11.18
N GLU A 206 -8.93 -5.81 12.26
CA GLU A 206 -7.95 -6.90 12.18
C GLU A 206 -8.50 -8.12 11.44
N ASP A 207 -9.79 -8.45 11.61
CA ASP A 207 -10.39 -9.58 10.89
C ASP A 207 -10.47 -9.34 9.38
N TYR A 208 -10.71 -8.10 8.95
CA TYR A 208 -10.64 -7.76 7.52
C TYR A 208 -9.20 -7.90 7.01
N LYS A 209 -8.23 -7.37 7.75
CA LYS A 209 -6.81 -7.43 7.39
C LYS A 209 -6.30 -8.87 7.28
N GLU A 210 -6.67 -9.74 8.23
CA GLU A 210 -6.32 -11.16 8.17
C GLU A 210 -6.87 -11.80 6.88
N ARG A 211 -8.17 -11.62 6.61
CA ARG A 211 -8.78 -12.16 5.38
C ARG A 211 -8.15 -11.58 4.11
N TYR A 212 -7.74 -10.31 4.14
CA TYR A 212 -7.06 -9.68 3.02
C TYR A 212 -5.70 -10.33 2.76
N ILE A 213 -4.87 -10.48 3.80
CA ILE A 213 -3.55 -11.11 3.67
C ILE A 213 -3.70 -12.57 3.22
N GLN A 214 -4.69 -13.31 3.72
CA GLN A 214 -4.98 -14.68 3.26
C GLN A 214 -5.24 -14.74 1.74
N ARG A 215 -6.06 -13.82 1.20
CA ARG A 215 -6.31 -13.74 -0.24
C ARG A 215 -5.04 -13.39 -1.03
N MET A 216 -4.20 -12.50 -0.51
CA MET A 216 -2.94 -12.16 -1.18
C MET A 216 -1.96 -13.35 -1.17
N VAL A 217 -1.89 -14.11 -0.08
CA VAL A 217 -1.06 -15.31 -0.01
C VAL A 217 -1.48 -16.33 -1.06
N GLU A 218 -2.78 -16.53 -1.25
CA GLU A 218 -3.33 -17.42 -2.29
C GLU A 218 -3.07 -16.88 -3.71
N GLN A 219 -3.49 -15.64 -3.99
CA GLN A 219 -3.39 -15.02 -5.31
C GLN A 219 -1.95 -14.97 -5.83
N PHE A 220 -1.00 -14.64 -4.96
CA PHE A 220 0.41 -14.48 -5.32
C PHE A 220 1.24 -15.74 -5.04
N ARG A 221 0.63 -16.87 -4.67
CA ARG A 221 1.32 -18.16 -4.40
C ARG A 221 2.49 -18.00 -3.44
N VAL A 222 2.22 -17.38 -2.29
CA VAL A 222 3.24 -17.02 -1.30
C VAL A 222 3.64 -18.24 -0.46
N ASP A 223 4.94 -18.38 -0.22
CA ASP A 223 5.54 -19.42 0.62
C ASP A 223 5.69 -18.97 2.08
N GLY A 224 5.89 -17.68 2.32
CA GLY A 224 6.01 -17.13 3.66
C GLY A 224 5.73 -15.63 3.75
N ILE A 225 5.45 -15.15 4.97
CA ILE A 225 5.11 -13.75 5.22
C ILE A 225 6.21 -13.09 6.05
N LEU A 226 6.77 -11.98 5.57
CA LEU A 226 7.70 -11.16 6.32
C LEU A 226 6.97 -9.91 6.81
N PHE A 227 6.93 -9.71 8.11
CA PHE A 227 6.37 -8.53 8.77
C PHE A 227 7.48 -7.57 9.16
N HIS A 228 7.40 -6.31 8.72
CA HIS A 228 8.21 -5.23 9.24
C HIS A 228 7.50 -4.54 10.41
N ASP A 229 8.03 -4.73 11.63
CA ASP A 229 7.59 -3.98 12.80
C ASP A 229 8.35 -2.65 12.87
N ALA A 230 7.80 -1.64 12.18
CA ALA A 230 8.32 -0.29 12.17
C ALA A 230 8.10 0.40 13.53
N LYS A 231 9.19 0.85 14.15
CA LYS A 231 9.19 1.45 15.48
C LYS A 231 8.35 2.73 15.57
N THR A 232 8.40 3.60 14.55
CA THR A 232 7.67 4.88 14.54
C THR A 232 6.32 4.82 13.82
N CYS A 233 5.99 3.72 13.14
CA CYS A 233 4.75 3.58 12.37
C CYS A 233 3.87 2.41 12.85
N PRO A 234 3.46 2.38 14.14
CA PRO A 234 2.73 1.26 14.70
C PRO A 234 1.41 0.96 13.97
N ASN A 235 0.75 1.96 13.41
CA ASN A 235 -0.52 1.78 12.70
C ASN A 235 -0.36 1.01 11.37
N ASN A 236 0.85 0.98 10.81
CA ASN A 236 1.16 0.27 9.57
C ASN A 236 2.05 -0.97 9.82
N SER A 237 2.28 -1.34 11.09
CA SER A 237 2.94 -2.58 11.51
C SER A 237 1.87 -3.61 11.90
N ASN A 238 1.42 -4.43 10.95
CA ASN A 238 0.32 -5.39 11.14
C ASN A 238 0.80 -6.72 11.75
N CYS A 239 1.69 -6.66 12.73
CA CYS A 239 2.25 -7.80 13.45
C CYS A 239 1.78 -7.91 14.91
N ARG A 240 0.82 -7.06 15.33
CA ARG A 240 0.24 -7.07 16.68
C ARG A 240 -0.98 -7.98 16.76
N TYR A 241 -1.49 -8.16 17.99
CA TYR A 241 -2.70 -8.94 18.27
C TYR A 241 -2.65 -10.37 17.68
N GLU A 242 -1.45 -10.95 17.69
CA GLU A 242 -1.14 -12.26 17.13
C GLU A 242 -1.42 -12.42 15.63
N MET A 243 -1.49 -11.34 14.83
CA MET A 243 -1.73 -11.44 13.39
C MET A 243 -0.82 -12.48 12.70
N PRO A 244 0.52 -12.51 12.93
CA PRO A 244 1.38 -13.52 12.31
C PRO A 244 1.04 -14.96 12.72
N GLN A 245 0.76 -15.19 14.02
CA GLN A 245 0.43 -16.52 14.53
C GLN A 245 -0.95 -16.99 14.07
N ARG A 246 -1.94 -16.08 13.97
CA ARG A 246 -3.26 -16.38 13.41
C ARG A 246 -3.16 -16.80 11.95
N LEU A 247 -2.40 -16.05 11.16
CA LEU A 247 -2.16 -16.38 9.75
C LEU A 247 -1.41 -17.70 9.62
N GLN A 248 -0.38 -17.95 10.43
CA GLN A 248 0.32 -19.24 10.43
C GLN A 248 -0.60 -20.42 10.78
N ARG A 249 -1.46 -20.29 11.80
CA ARG A 249 -2.41 -21.35 12.18
C ARG A 249 -3.39 -21.66 11.05
N THR A 250 -3.86 -20.63 10.34
CA THR A 250 -4.85 -20.79 9.28
C THR A 250 -4.24 -21.26 7.96
N LEU A 251 -3.06 -20.74 7.60
CA LEU A 251 -2.44 -20.95 6.28
C LEU A 251 -1.35 -22.03 6.30
N GLY A 252 -0.83 -22.40 7.47
CA GLY A 252 0.33 -23.29 7.59
C GLY A 252 1.65 -22.69 7.09
N LYS A 253 1.68 -21.40 6.73
CA LYS A 253 2.85 -20.73 6.15
C LYS A 253 3.77 -20.16 7.24
N PRO A 254 5.11 -20.33 7.14
CA PRO A 254 6.05 -19.68 8.05
C PRO A 254 5.98 -18.15 7.95
N PHE A 255 6.40 -17.47 9.02
CA PHE A 255 6.54 -16.02 9.03
C PHE A 255 7.83 -15.58 9.71
N LEU A 256 8.28 -14.38 9.37
CA LEU A 256 9.37 -13.66 10.01
C LEU A 256 8.90 -12.28 10.44
N VAL A 257 9.29 -11.83 11.63
CA VAL A 257 9.13 -10.43 12.05
C VAL A 257 10.50 -9.78 12.11
N VAL A 258 10.70 -8.71 11.34
CA VAL A 258 11.92 -7.88 11.39
C VAL A 258 11.60 -6.56 12.09
N ASN A 259 12.46 -6.17 13.04
CA ASN A 259 12.34 -4.90 13.75
C ASN A 259 13.15 -3.84 13.01
N GLY A 260 12.57 -2.65 12.86
CA GLY A 260 13.24 -1.57 12.15
C GLY A 260 12.50 -0.25 12.26
N ASP A 261 12.84 0.65 11.35
CA ASP A 261 12.06 1.84 11.07
C ASP A 261 12.05 2.10 9.57
N LEU A 262 11.05 2.83 9.08
CA LEU A 262 10.96 3.14 7.66
C LEU A 262 12.08 4.09 7.19
N ASN A 263 12.58 4.96 8.07
CA ASN A 263 13.58 5.97 7.73
C ASN A 263 14.74 6.08 8.74
N ASP A 264 14.51 5.77 10.01
CA ASP A 264 15.55 5.87 11.04
C ASP A 264 16.39 4.60 11.15
N LEU A 265 17.51 4.57 10.43
CA LEU A 265 18.42 3.41 10.40
C LEU A 265 19.11 3.11 11.74
N ARG A 266 19.04 4.00 12.74
CA ARG A 266 19.53 3.69 14.10
C ARG A 266 18.68 2.64 14.80
N LEU A 267 17.46 2.41 14.30
CA LEU A 267 16.51 1.44 14.82
C LEU A 267 16.54 0.13 14.03
N TYR A 268 17.43 0.01 13.04
CA TYR A 268 17.58 -1.16 12.19
C TYR A 268 18.90 -1.88 12.49
N SER A 269 18.81 -3.19 12.76
CA SER A 269 19.98 -4.06 12.92
C SER A 269 20.23 -4.84 11.64
N GLU A 270 21.29 -4.47 10.92
CA GLU A 270 21.61 -5.05 9.61
C GLU A 270 22.02 -6.52 9.69
N GLU A 271 22.99 -6.83 10.54
CA GLU A 271 23.48 -8.21 10.70
C GLU A 271 22.37 -9.16 11.19
N GLN A 272 21.54 -8.69 12.13
CA GLN A 272 20.44 -9.50 12.65
C GLN A 272 19.35 -9.71 11.60
N THR A 273 18.98 -8.66 10.86
CA THR A 273 17.98 -8.79 9.80
C THR A 273 18.47 -9.70 8.68
N ARG A 274 19.74 -9.55 8.26
CA ARG A 274 20.35 -10.42 7.25
C ARG A 274 20.27 -11.88 7.66
N THR A 275 20.77 -12.20 8.84
CA THR A 275 20.78 -13.58 9.38
C THR A 275 19.37 -14.16 9.50
N ASN A 276 18.42 -13.36 9.96
CA ASN A 276 17.03 -13.81 10.10
C ASN A 276 16.35 -14.09 8.75
N ILE A 277 16.62 -13.27 7.73
CA ILE A 277 16.09 -13.48 6.37
C ILE A 277 16.71 -14.74 5.74
N GLU A 278 18.01 -14.99 5.96
CA GLU A 278 18.68 -16.22 5.49
C GLU A 278 18.05 -17.46 6.12
N ALA A 279 17.93 -17.50 7.46
CA ALA A 279 17.30 -18.59 8.18
C ALA A 279 15.83 -18.79 7.78
N PHE A 280 15.10 -17.70 7.52
CA PHE A 280 13.73 -17.75 7.04
C PHE A 280 13.64 -18.38 5.64
N ALA A 281 14.51 -17.98 4.71
CA ALA A 281 14.56 -18.58 3.38
C ALA A 281 14.90 -20.08 3.43
N GLU A 282 15.84 -20.49 4.27
CA GLU A 282 16.15 -21.91 4.50
C GLU A 282 14.93 -22.68 5.04
N GLN A 283 14.20 -22.12 6.00
CA GLN A 283 12.97 -22.70 6.52
C GLN A 283 11.91 -22.88 5.42
N LEU A 284 11.76 -21.92 4.52
CA LEU A 284 10.81 -22.00 3.41
C LEU A 284 11.17 -23.07 2.39
N GLN A 285 12.46 -23.36 2.18
CA GLN A 285 12.90 -24.43 1.27
C GLN A 285 12.63 -25.84 1.83
N GLY A 286 12.58 -25.99 3.15
CA GLY A 286 12.34 -27.26 3.82
C GLY A 286 10.86 -27.55 4.16
N ALA A 287 9.95 -26.60 3.87
CA ALA A 287 8.53 -26.66 4.21
C ALA A 287 7.65 -27.28 3.11
#